data_AF-A0A936XQ61-F1
#
_entry.id   AF-A0A936XQ61-F1
#
_cell.length_a   1.000
_cell.length_b   1.000
_cell.length_c   1.000
_cell.angle_alpha   90.00
_cell.angle_beta   90.00
_cell.angle_gamma   90.00
#
_symmetry.space_group_name_H-M   'P 1'
#
loop_
_entity.id
_entity.type
_entity.pdbx_description
1 polymer ?
#
loop_
_entity_poly.entity_id
_entity_poly.type
_entity_poly.pdbx_seq_one_letter_code
_entity_poly.pdbx_strand_id
1 'polypeptide(L)'
;MTAKLNKPGTEIIASTVYFTNTTQVYATFNLQGKPLGIYDVTLSKADTAFAVLQNGFSVVPANNGGLVTGGGNNTGSGNGNAPGCDPGAASGWNSQLVAELLVPEYVLRAWPFIIYINYSNPTNFDIPAQVRTLYSEDIIKMAFTKQGLDNNAGVHALTLELTEQGGPPGIIRAGGSGSIVLYGKSKSTVPAHTITMFRLQ
;
A
#
# COMPACT_ATOMS: atom_id res chain seq x y z
N MET A 1 7.07 -22.79 -11.32
CA MET A 1 6.07 -22.13 -12.20
C MET A 1 6.71 -20.84 -12.67
N THR A 2 6.52 -20.47 -13.93
CA THR A 2 7.16 -19.30 -14.52
C THR A 2 6.10 -18.47 -15.22
N ALA A 3 6.10 -17.16 -14.98
CA ALA A 3 5.26 -16.21 -15.70
C ALA A 3 6.15 -15.37 -16.62
N LYS A 4 5.62 -15.05 -17.81
CA LYS A 4 6.35 -14.30 -18.85
C LYS A 4 5.42 -13.31 -19.54
N LEU A 5 5.97 -12.16 -19.93
CA LEU A 5 5.36 -11.26 -20.91
C LEU A 5 6.08 -11.46 -22.25
N ASN A 6 5.32 -11.75 -23.29
CA ASN A 6 5.84 -12.08 -24.61
C ASN A 6 5.31 -11.12 -25.67
N LYS A 7 6.20 -10.62 -26.50
CA LYS A 7 5.85 -9.99 -27.78
C LYS A 7 6.89 -10.34 -28.83
N PRO A 8 6.65 -10.13 -30.13
CA PRO A 8 7.64 -10.41 -31.16
C PRO A 8 8.99 -9.75 -30.85
N GLY A 9 10.03 -10.57 -30.72
CA GLY A 9 11.40 -10.12 -30.44
C GLY A 9 11.69 -9.68 -28.99
N THR A 10 10.77 -9.85 -28.03
CA THR A 10 11.04 -9.54 -26.62
C THR A 10 10.29 -10.48 -25.68
N GLU A 11 11.02 -11.07 -24.74
CA GLU A 11 10.49 -11.84 -23.62
C GLU A 11 10.92 -11.17 -22.30
N ILE A 12 9.98 -11.01 -21.37
CA ILE A 12 10.25 -10.51 -20.01
C ILE A 12 9.80 -11.60 -19.03
N ILE A 13 10.76 -12.16 -18.30
CA ILE A 13 10.50 -13.19 -17.30
C ILE A 13 10.17 -12.51 -15.97
N ALA A 14 9.15 -13.02 -15.27
CA ALA A 14 8.81 -12.55 -13.93
C ALA A 14 9.94 -12.84 -12.94
N SER A 15 10.28 -11.86 -12.09
CA SER A 15 11.23 -12.05 -11.01
C SER A 15 10.64 -12.88 -9.86
N THR A 16 9.33 -12.76 -9.66
CA THR A 16 8.60 -13.44 -8.59
C THR A 16 7.24 -13.89 -9.08
N VAL A 17 6.79 -15.07 -8.64
CA VAL A 17 5.46 -15.62 -8.94
C VAL A 17 4.86 -16.19 -7.65
N TYR A 18 3.69 -15.71 -7.27
CA TYR A 18 2.91 -16.21 -6.14
C TYR A 18 1.66 -16.91 -6.65
N PHE A 19 1.63 -18.23 -6.51
CA PHE A 19 0.43 -19.01 -6.79
C PHE A 19 -0.50 -18.95 -5.58
N THR A 20 -1.72 -18.43 -5.77
CA THR A 20 -2.72 -18.33 -4.69
C THR A 20 -3.72 -19.47 -4.78
N ASN A 21 -4.32 -19.67 -5.96
CA ASN A 21 -5.25 -20.77 -6.23
C ASN A 21 -5.35 -21.02 -7.76
N THR A 22 -6.22 -21.92 -8.17
CA THR A 22 -6.38 -22.31 -9.59
C THR A 22 -6.85 -21.17 -10.51
N THR A 23 -7.41 -20.10 -9.96
CA THR A 23 -7.91 -18.93 -10.69
C THR A 23 -7.08 -17.67 -10.49
N GLN A 24 -6.10 -17.68 -9.58
CA GLN A 24 -5.35 -16.48 -9.20
C GLN A 24 -3.87 -16.76 -8.97
N VAL A 25 -3.05 -15.97 -9.65
CA VAL A 25 -1.59 -15.92 -9.52
C VAL A 25 -1.16 -14.46 -9.58
N TYR A 26 -0.15 -14.08 -8.79
CA TYR A 26 0.54 -12.80 -8.92
C TYR A 26 1.92 -13.02 -9.52
N ALA A 27 2.36 -12.11 -10.38
CA ALA A 27 3.70 -12.12 -10.93
C ALA A 27 4.28 -10.71 -10.97
N THR A 28 5.55 -10.57 -10.60
CA THR A 28 6.27 -9.30 -10.62
C THR A 28 7.20 -9.26 -11.82
N PHE A 29 7.08 -8.21 -12.64
CA PHE A 29 7.93 -7.99 -13.81
C PHE A 29 8.71 -6.70 -13.67
N ASN A 30 10.02 -6.74 -13.93
CA ASN A 30 10.80 -5.51 -14.08
C ASN A 30 10.61 -4.95 -15.48
N LEU A 31 9.89 -3.83 -15.58
CA LEU A 31 9.56 -3.16 -16.83
C LEU A 31 10.56 -2.04 -17.20
N GLN A 32 11.58 -1.80 -16.38
CA GLN A 32 12.56 -0.74 -16.63
C GLN A 32 13.29 -0.97 -17.96
N GLY A 33 13.23 0.05 -18.84
CA GLY A 33 13.85 0.01 -20.17
C GLY A 33 13.25 -1.01 -21.12
N LYS A 34 12.12 -1.65 -20.77
CA LYS A 34 11.46 -2.62 -21.64
C LYS A 34 10.62 -1.89 -22.69
N PRO A 35 10.61 -2.36 -23.96
CA PRO A 35 9.95 -1.63 -25.02
C PRO A 35 8.43 -1.61 -24.83
N LEU A 36 7.82 -0.46 -25.09
CA LEU A 36 6.38 -0.25 -24.94
C LEU A 36 5.55 -1.17 -25.86
N GLY A 37 4.26 -1.30 -25.56
CA GLY A 37 3.29 -2.00 -26.40
C GLY A 37 2.58 -3.15 -25.68
N ILE A 38 1.84 -3.91 -26.47
CA ILE A 38 1.03 -5.03 -26.00
C ILE A 38 1.89 -6.30 -25.91
N TYR A 39 1.70 -7.06 -24.86
CA TYR A 39 2.34 -8.33 -24.59
C TYR A 39 1.27 -9.38 -24.28
N ASP A 40 1.53 -10.61 -24.71
CA ASP A 40 0.84 -11.79 -24.25
C ASP A 40 1.37 -12.18 -22.86
N VAL A 41 0.48 -12.62 -21.97
CA VAL A 41 0.89 -13.17 -20.67
C VAL A 41 0.94 -14.69 -20.80
N THR A 42 2.08 -15.28 -20.52
CA THR A 42 2.24 -16.74 -20.55
C THR A 42 2.59 -17.25 -19.17
N LEU A 43 1.87 -18.27 -18.72
CA LEU A 43 2.16 -18.99 -17.49
C LEU A 43 2.54 -20.44 -17.85
N SER A 44 3.71 -20.89 -17.42
CA SER A 44 4.16 -22.27 -17.59
C SER A 44 4.29 -22.96 -16.23
N LYS A 45 3.65 -24.12 -16.11
CA LYS A 45 3.79 -25.01 -14.96
C LYS A 45 4.94 -26.00 -15.23
N ALA A 46 5.44 -26.65 -14.17
CA ALA A 46 6.61 -27.56 -14.26
C ALA A 46 6.35 -28.81 -15.12
N ASP A 47 5.08 -29.18 -15.31
CA ASP A 47 4.60 -30.33 -16.07
C ASP A 47 4.29 -29.98 -17.54
N THR A 48 5.07 -29.05 -18.11
CA THR A 48 5.01 -28.55 -19.51
C THR A 48 3.70 -27.87 -19.95
N ALA A 49 2.66 -27.91 -19.13
CA ALA A 49 1.42 -27.18 -19.38
C ALA A 49 1.66 -25.67 -19.39
N PHE A 50 1.14 -25.00 -20.39
CA PHE A 50 1.17 -23.54 -20.50
C PHE A 50 -0.23 -22.98 -20.76
N ALA A 51 -0.47 -21.79 -20.23
CA ALA A 51 -1.63 -20.97 -20.53
C ALA A 51 -1.13 -19.66 -21.14
N VAL A 52 -1.79 -19.19 -22.19
CA VAL A 52 -1.51 -17.90 -22.83
C VAL A 52 -2.77 -17.06 -22.74
N LEU A 53 -2.62 -15.87 -22.16
CA LEU A 53 -3.58 -14.79 -22.29
C LEU A 53 -3.07 -13.83 -23.37
N GLN A 54 -3.64 -13.93 -24.55
CA GLN A 54 -3.28 -13.07 -25.68
C GLN A 54 -3.64 -11.61 -25.40
N ASN A 55 -2.74 -10.70 -25.75
CA ASN A 55 -2.87 -9.26 -25.54
C ASN A 55 -3.22 -8.88 -24.08
N GLY A 56 -2.82 -9.71 -23.12
CA GLY A 56 -3.25 -9.61 -21.73
C GLY A 56 -2.57 -8.50 -20.93
N PHE A 57 -1.53 -7.86 -21.47
CA PHE A 57 -0.78 -6.82 -20.76
C PHE A 57 -0.29 -5.72 -21.70
N SER A 58 -0.18 -4.49 -21.20
CA SER A 58 0.40 -3.37 -21.93
C SER A 58 1.48 -2.68 -21.11
N VAL A 59 2.68 -2.56 -21.70
CA VAL A 59 3.74 -1.70 -21.19
C VAL A 59 3.54 -0.31 -21.79
N VAL A 60 3.18 0.65 -20.97
CA VAL A 60 2.91 2.04 -21.34
C VAL A 60 4.07 2.95 -20.90
N PRO A 61 4.20 4.17 -21.47
CA PRO A 61 5.16 5.14 -20.95
C PRO A 61 4.98 5.32 -19.44
N ALA A 62 6.09 5.48 -18.71
CA ALA A 62 6.03 5.76 -17.29
C ALA A 62 5.20 7.03 -17.04
N ASN A 63 4.20 6.93 -16.17
CA ASN A 63 3.68 8.11 -15.51
C ASN A 63 4.54 8.33 -14.26
N ASN A 64 4.93 9.57 -13.98
CA ASN A 64 5.71 9.90 -12.78
C ASN A 64 4.83 9.90 -11.52
N GLY A 65 3.88 8.94 -11.42
CA GLY A 65 3.02 8.70 -10.27
C GLY A 65 2.63 9.98 -9.54
N GLY A 66 1.84 10.84 -10.19
CA GLY A 66 1.30 12.10 -9.68
C GLY A 66 2.05 12.66 -8.47
N LEU A 67 3.30 13.10 -8.67
CA LEU A 67 4.07 13.78 -7.63
C LEU A 67 3.25 14.97 -7.12
N VAL A 68 3.04 15.04 -5.81
CA VAL A 68 2.46 16.19 -5.12
C VAL A 68 3.04 17.48 -5.72
N THR A 69 2.15 18.33 -6.20
CA THR A 69 2.43 19.60 -6.88
C THR A 69 3.48 20.41 -6.12
N GLY A 70 4.71 20.52 -6.66
CA GLY A 70 5.75 21.35 -6.06
C GLY A 70 7.16 21.26 -6.64
N GLY A 71 7.49 20.24 -7.46
CA GLY A 71 8.80 20.11 -8.10
C GLY A 71 8.76 20.50 -9.58
N GLY A 72 9.54 21.51 -9.99
CA GLY A 72 9.69 21.91 -11.39
C GLY A 72 10.38 20.83 -12.25
N ASN A 73 10.43 21.05 -13.58
CA ASN A 73 11.11 20.14 -14.52
C ASN A 73 12.57 19.91 -14.13
N ASN A 74 12.96 18.64 -13.94
CA ASN A 74 14.33 18.23 -13.78
C ASN A 74 15.10 18.38 -15.11
N THR A 75 16.08 19.28 -15.15
CA THR A 75 17.05 19.39 -16.27
C THR A 75 18.44 18.84 -15.89
N GLY A 76 18.53 18.09 -14.78
CA GLY A 76 19.80 17.64 -14.20
C GLY A 76 20.10 16.16 -14.44
N SER A 77 21.35 15.85 -14.79
CA SER A 77 21.92 14.50 -14.91
C SER A 77 22.20 13.90 -13.51
N GLY A 78 21.15 13.46 -12.81
CA GLY A 78 21.27 12.80 -11.51
C GLY A 78 21.56 11.29 -11.62
N ASN A 79 22.41 10.75 -10.76
CA ASN A 79 22.70 9.31 -10.62
C ASN A 79 21.71 8.68 -9.62
N GLY A 80 20.94 7.67 -10.05
CA GLY A 80 19.84 7.06 -9.29
C GLY A 80 20.21 6.31 -7.99
N ASN A 81 21.46 6.37 -7.55
CA ASN A 81 21.96 5.72 -6.34
C ASN A 81 22.33 6.70 -5.19
N ALA A 82 22.11 8.02 -5.35
CA ALA A 82 22.39 9.00 -4.31
C ALA A 82 21.13 9.28 -3.45
N PRO A 83 21.22 9.26 -2.10
CA PRO A 83 20.09 9.63 -1.25
C PRO A 83 19.89 11.15 -1.24
N GLY A 84 18.67 11.57 -1.55
CA GLY A 84 18.20 12.95 -1.37
C GLY A 84 18.27 13.81 -2.64
N CYS A 85 17.14 14.48 -2.90
CA CYS A 85 16.89 15.57 -3.87
C CYS A 85 16.74 15.27 -5.38
N ASP A 86 16.54 14.03 -5.80
CA ASP A 86 15.88 13.79 -7.11
C ASP A 86 14.35 13.71 -6.92
N PRO A 87 13.52 14.56 -7.55
CA PRO A 87 12.08 14.30 -7.67
C PRO A 87 11.86 13.08 -8.56
N GLY A 88 12.01 11.91 -7.95
CA GLY A 88 12.10 10.59 -8.58
C GLY A 88 12.86 9.58 -7.72
N ALA A 89 13.74 10.03 -6.82
CA ALA A 89 14.29 9.18 -5.78
C ALA A 89 13.20 8.84 -4.78
N ALA A 90 13.06 7.54 -4.48
CA ALA A 90 12.26 7.07 -3.37
C ALA A 90 12.65 7.87 -2.13
N SER A 91 11.79 8.80 -1.70
CA SER A 91 11.80 9.26 -0.32
C SER A 91 11.84 7.97 0.51
N GLY A 92 12.75 7.86 1.49
CA GLY A 92 13.11 6.57 2.10
C GLY A 92 11.88 5.70 2.32
N TRP A 93 11.92 4.44 1.86
CA TRP A 93 10.83 3.47 1.60
C TRP A 93 9.52 3.63 2.44
N ASN A 94 9.63 4.04 3.70
CA ASN A 94 8.51 4.34 4.60
C ASN A 94 7.68 5.59 4.22
N SER A 95 8.21 6.52 3.43
CA SER A 95 7.55 7.78 3.05
C SER A 95 6.86 7.72 1.67
N GLN A 96 6.99 6.61 0.96
CA GLN A 96 6.34 6.41 -0.34
C GLN A 96 4.84 6.07 -0.20
N LEU A 97 4.43 5.49 0.93
CA LEU A 97 3.03 5.21 1.23
C LEU A 97 2.38 6.44 1.86
N VAL A 98 1.39 6.99 1.17
CA VAL A 98 0.54 8.07 1.68
C VAL A 98 -0.55 7.43 2.52
N ALA A 99 -0.68 7.86 3.77
CA ALA A 99 -1.73 7.43 4.67
C ALA A 99 -2.48 8.64 5.22
N GLU A 100 -3.80 8.54 5.27
CA GLU A 100 -4.72 9.51 5.81
C GLU A 100 -5.43 8.89 7.01
N LEU A 101 -5.43 9.62 8.12
CA LEU A 101 -6.13 9.26 9.34
C LEU A 101 -7.39 10.12 9.46
N LEU A 102 -8.55 9.48 9.46
CA LEU A 102 -9.86 10.11 9.58
C LEU A 102 -10.44 9.78 10.95
N VAL A 103 -10.58 10.80 11.79
CA VAL A 103 -11.13 10.71 13.15
C VAL A 103 -12.28 11.72 13.26
N PRO A 104 -13.41 11.37 13.89
CA PRO A 104 -14.49 12.32 14.13
C PRO A 104 -14.05 13.49 15.02
N GLU A 105 -14.44 14.72 14.65
CA GLU A 105 -14.11 15.94 15.40
C GLU A 105 -14.77 15.99 16.79
N TYR A 106 -15.96 15.40 16.91
CA TYR A 106 -16.74 15.37 18.13
C TYR A 106 -17.30 13.98 18.39
N VAL A 107 -17.14 13.52 19.63
CA VAL A 107 -17.62 12.20 20.07
C VAL A 107 -18.26 12.31 21.44
N LEU A 108 -19.27 11.46 21.68
CA LEU A 108 -19.87 11.37 23.01
C LEU A 108 -18.93 10.63 23.96
N ARG A 109 -18.88 11.10 25.21
CA ARG A 109 -18.05 10.51 26.25
C ARG A 109 -18.42 9.04 26.48
N ALA A 110 -17.43 8.16 26.52
CA ALA A 110 -17.59 6.71 26.69
C ALA A 110 -18.47 6.01 25.64
N TRP A 111 -18.78 6.67 24.53
CA TRP A 111 -19.42 6.01 23.39
C TRP A 111 -18.35 5.58 22.39
N PRO A 112 -18.48 4.39 21.80
CA PRO A 112 -17.56 3.95 20.76
C PRO A 112 -17.78 4.77 19.48
N PHE A 113 -16.69 5.14 18.83
CA PHE A 113 -16.67 5.83 17.54
C PHE A 113 -15.70 5.14 16.58
N ILE A 114 -15.81 5.43 15.29
CA ILE A 114 -15.03 4.78 14.24
C ILE A 114 -13.87 5.70 13.84
N ILE A 115 -12.70 5.11 13.59
CA ILE A 115 -11.52 5.74 13.03
C ILE A 115 -11.19 5.01 11.74
N TYR A 116 -10.97 5.74 10.65
CA TYR A 116 -10.53 5.16 9.38
C TYR A 116 -9.07 5.53 9.12
N ILE A 117 -8.32 4.57 8.61
CA ILE A 117 -6.98 4.82 8.08
C ILE A 117 -7.00 4.38 6.63
N ASN A 118 -6.98 5.34 5.72
CA ASN A 118 -6.88 5.09 4.30
C ASN A 118 -5.41 5.20 3.89
N TYR A 119 -4.95 4.36 2.99
CA TYR A 119 -3.60 4.49 2.45
C TYR A 119 -3.55 4.09 1.00
N SER A 120 -2.63 4.70 0.28
CA SER A 120 -2.39 4.46 -1.13
C SER A 120 -0.91 4.55 -1.45
N ASN A 121 -0.47 3.71 -2.38
CA ASN A 121 0.83 3.84 -3.03
C ASN A 121 0.66 4.68 -4.31
N PRO A 122 0.97 6.00 -4.28
CA PRO A 122 0.86 6.84 -5.48
C PRO A 122 1.98 6.61 -6.50
N THR A 123 2.99 5.82 -6.16
CA THR A 123 4.18 5.63 -7.00
C THR A 123 3.92 4.65 -8.14
N ASN A 124 4.86 4.59 -9.08
CA ASN A 124 4.86 3.64 -10.20
C ASN A 124 5.70 2.37 -9.91
N PHE A 125 6.09 2.16 -8.65
CA PHE A 125 6.76 0.95 -8.20
C PHE A 125 5.96 0.28 -7.09
N ASP A 126 6.05 -1.05 -7.01
CA ASP A 126 5.54 -1.81 -5.89
C ASP A 126 6.31 -1.46 -4.61
N ILE A 127 5.61 -1.27 -3.50
CA ILE A 127 6.21 -1.04 -2.19
C ILE A 127 5.92 -2.21 -1.26
N PRO A 128 6.82 -2.53 -0.31
CA PRO A 128 6.54 -3.55 0.68
C PRO A 128 5.40 -3.10 1.60
N ALA A 129 4.61 -4.05 2.09
CA ALA A 129 3.66 -3.82 3.17
C ALA A 129 4.37 -3.18 4.37
N GLN A 130 3.69 -2.24 5.01
CA GLN A 130 4.27 -1.47 6.11
C GLN A 130 3.57 -1.80 7.41
N VAL A 131 4.35 -1.79 8.49
CA VAL A 131 3.82 -1.84 9.85
C VAL A 131 3.93 -0.45 10.44
N ARG A 132 2.81 0.09 10.92
CA ARG A 132 2.73 1.40 11.59
C ARG A 132 2.06 1.27 12.94
N THR A 133 2.34 2.18 13.86
CA THR A 133 1.63 2.24 15.15
C THR A 133 0.80 3.51 15.21
N LEU A 134 -0.49 3.35 15.47
CA LEU A 134 -1.36 4.46 15.82
C LEU A 134 -1.31 4.66 17.33
N TYR A 135 -0.88 5.83 17.75
CA TYR A 135 -0.91 6.28 19.13
C TYR A 135 -2.12 7.18 19.35
N SER A 136 -2.79 6.98 20.46
CA SER A 136 -3.77 7.88 21.05
C SER A 136 -3.31 8.27 22.44
N GLU A 137 -3.65 9.47 22.89
CA GLU A 137 -3.39 9.85 24.28
C GLU A 137 -4.16 8.95 25.26
N ASP A 138 -3.73 8.96 26.54
CA ASP A 138 -4.17 8.07 27.62
C ASP A 138 -5.68 8.05 27.92
N ILE A 139 -6.46 8.91 27.27
CA ILE A 139 -7.90 9.01 27.48
C ILE A 139 -8.72 8.19 26.48
N ILE A 140 -8.18 7.83 25.31
CA ILE A 140 -8.86 7.03 24.28
C ILE A 140 -8.22 5.64 24.22
N LYS A 141 -9.03 4.59 24.33
CA LYS A 141 -8.61 3.24 23.96
C LYS A 141 -9.06 2.91 22.55
N MET A 142 -8.23 2.18 21.81
CA MET A 142 -8.48 1.76 20.43
C MET A 142 -8.45 0.24 20.28
N ALA A 143 -9.25 -0.29 19.34
CA ALA A 143 -9.25 -1.70 18.96
C ALA A 143 -9.74 -1.91 17.52
N PHE A 144 -9.43 -3.05 16.91
CA PHE A 144 -9.93 -3.43 15.58
C PHE A 144 -11.43 -3.78 15.56
N THR A 145 -12.02 -4.09 16.71
CA THR A 145 -13.43 -4.43 16.83
C THR A 145 -14.09 -3.68 17.97
N LYS A 146 -15.38 -3.40 17.81
CA LYS A 146 -16.19 -2.78 18.87
C LYS A 146 -16.19 -3.62 20.16
N GLN A 147 -16.32 -4.94 20.04
CA GLN A 147 -16.29 -5.86 21.17
C GLN A 147 -14.96 -5.80 21.94
N GLY A 148 -13.84 -5.60 21.24
CA GLY A 148 -12.52 -5.43 21.86
C GLY A 148 -12.47 -4.22 22.80
N LEU A 149 -13.17 -3.14 22.47
CA LEU A 149 -13.31 -1.98 23.37
C LEU A 149 -14.20 -2.28 24.57
N ASP A 150 -15.33 -2.94 24.35
CA ASP A 150 -16.31 -3.21 25.41
C ASP A 150 -15.79 -4.20 26.45
N ASN A 151 -14.92 -5.14 26.03
CA ASN A 151 -14.20 -6.06 26.92
C ASN A 151 -12.96 -5.45 27.58
N ASN A 152 -12.76 -4.13 27.50
CA ASN A 152 -11.59 -3.40 28.02
C ASN A 152 -10.23 -3.81 27.44
N ALA A 153 -10.20 -4.60 26.36
CA ALA A 153 -8.99 -5.03 25.66
C ALA A 153 -8.39 -3.97 24.73
N GLY A 154 -9.01 -2.79 24.63
CA GLY A 154 -8.48 -1.67 23.88
C GLY A 154 -7.18 -1.11 24.46
N VAL A 155 -6.33 -0.60 23.57
CA VAL A 155 -4.96 -0.12 23.86
C VAL A 155 -4.78 1.33 23.40
N HIS A 156 -3.78 2.03 23.94
CA HIS A 156 -3.42 3.40 23.55
C HIS A 156 -2.41 3.44 22.39
N ALA A 157 -1.73 2.33 22.13
CA ALA A 157 -0.82 2.15 21.00
C ALA A 157 -1.24 0.89 20.26
N LEU A 158 -1.76 1.04 19.05
CA LEU A 158 -2.24 -0.07 18.23
C LEU A 158 -1.35 -0.24 17.01
N THR A 159 -0.70 -1.40 16.91
CA THR A 159 0.10 -1.78 15.74
C THR A 159 -0.82 -2.20 14.60
N LEU A 160 -0.53 -1.70 13.41
CA LEU A 160 -1.32 -1.82 12.20
C LEU A 160 -0.44 -2.41 11.10
N GLU A 161 -0.97 -3.38 10.37
CA GLU A 161 -0.35 -3.93 9.18
C GLU A 161 -1.07 -3.37 7.94
N LEU A 162 -0.38 -2.51 7.20
CA LEU A 162 -0.90 -1.88 5.98
C LEU A 162 -0.55 -2.79 4.80
N THR A 163 -1.56 -3.50 4.29
CA THR A 163 -1.46 -4.50 3.22
C THR A 163 -2.52 -4.27 2.15
N GLU A 164 -2.19 -4.54 0.89
CA GLU A 164 -3.19 -4.44 -0.17
C GLU A 164 -4.17 -5.62 -0.11
N GLN A 165 -5.45 -5.33 0.12
CA GLN A 165 -6.50 -6.36 0.11
C GLN A 165 -6.68 -6.91 -1.31
N GLY A 166 -6.55 -8.22 -1.47
CA GLY A 166 -6.58 -8.85 -2.80
C GLY A 166 -5.36 -8.50 -3.67
N GLY A 167 -4.26 -8.07 -3.05
CA GLY A 167 -2.95 -7.93 -3.68
C GLY A 167 -2.02 -9.12 -3.42
N PRO A 168 -0.80 -9.08 -4.00
CA PRO A 168 0.24 -10.04 -3.68
C PRO A 168 0.66 -9.96 -2.19
N PRO A 169 1.02 -11.07 -1.55
CA PRO A 169 1.40 -11.07 -0.13
C PRO A 169 2.59 -10.14 0.16
N GLY A 170 2.43 -9.27 1.18
CA GLY A 170 3.50 -8.39 1.65
C GLY A 170 3.86 -7.24 0.69
N ILE A 171 3.05 -6.98 -0.34
CA ILE A 171 3.29 -5.97 -1.36
C ILE A 171 2.04 -5.09 -1.49
N ILE A 172 2.25 -3.78 -1.62
CA ILE A 172 1.24 -2.82 -2.08
C ILE A 172 1.67 -2.37 -3.47
N ARG A 173 0.90 -2.75 -4.49
CA ARG A 173 1.24 -2.48 -5.89
C ARG A 173 1.28 -0.98 -6.19
N ALA A 174 1.94 -0.60 -7.28
CA ALA A 174 1.80 0.74 -7.84
C ALA A 174 0.32 1.13 -8.04
N GLY A 175 -0.11 2.25 -7.49
CA GLY A 175 -1.52 2.68 -7.47
C GLY A 175 -2.43 1.89 -6.51
N GLY A 176 -1.91 0.87 -5.83
CA GLY A 176 -2.63 0.06 -4.86
C GLY A 176 -3.03 0.88 -3.63
N SER A 177 -4.09 0.43 -2.95
CA SER A 177 -4.64 1.11 -1.78
C SER A 177 -5.28 0.14 -0.80
N GLY A 178 -5.57 0.63 0.39
CA GLY A 178 -6.29 -0.11 1.42
C GLY A 178 -6.90 0.81 2.45
N SER A 179 -7.73 0.22 3.31
CA SER A 179 -8.35 0.91 4.44
C SER A 179 -8.36 0.00 5.65
N ILE A 180 -8.11 0.57 6.83
CA ILE A 180 -8.26 -0.10 8.12
C ILE A 180 -9.34 0.65 8.91
N VAL A 181 -10.29 -0.11 9.44
CA VAL A 181 -11.33 0.40 10.33
C VAL A 181 -10.97 0.05 11.75
N LEU A 182 -10.92 1.07 12.60
CA LEU A 182 -10.68 0.94 14.02
C LEU A 182 -11.85 1.54 14.80
N TYR A 183 -11.96 1.15 16.06
CA TYR A 183 -12.90 1.71 16.99
C TYR A 183 -12.14 2.39 18.13
N GLY A 184 -12.57 3.59 18.50
CA GLY A 184 -12.08 4.34 19.66
C GLY A 184 -13.16 4.50 20.72
N LYS A 185 -12.78 4.58 22.00
CA LYS A 185 -13.68 4.91 23.12
C LYS A 185 -12.93 5.66 24.21
N SER A 186 -13.49 6.77 24.66
CA SER A 186 -12.95 7.54 25.77
C SER A 186 -13.28 6.92 27.13
N LYS A 187 -12.48 7.24 28.16
CA LYS A 187 -12.83 6.95 29.55
C LYS A 187 -14.13 7.70 29.96
N SER A 188 -14.89 7.14 30.89
CA SER A 188 -16.14 7.75 31.40
C SER A 188 -15.92 9.02 32.22
N THR A 189 -14.71 9.24 32.71
CA THR A 189 -14.34 10.36 33.59
C THR A 189 -13.68 11.54 32.86
N VAL A 190 -13.56 11.49 31.53
CA VAL A 190 -12.95 12.57 30.74
C VAL A 190 -13.79 13.86 30.89
N PRO A 191 -13.19 15.02 31.22
CA PRO A 191 -13.90 16.29 31.27
C PRO A 191 -14.63 16.63 29.95
N ALA A 192 -15.61 17.53 30.01
CA ALA A 192 -16.21 18.06 28.79
C ALA A 192 -15.18 18.87 27.99
N HIS A 193 -15.29 18.85 26.66
CA HIS A 193 -14.43 19.61 25.74
C HIS A 193 -12.94 19.27 25.81
N THR A 194 -12.57 18.08 26.30
CA THR A 194 -11.18 17.60 26.21
C THR A 194 -10.83 17.30 24.76
N ILE A 195 -9.74 17.92 24.29
CA ILE A 195 -9.14 17.65 22.98
C ILE A 195 -8.13 16.52 23.15
N THR A 196 -8.07 15.63 22.16
CA THR A 196 -7.09 14.56 22.13
C THR A 196 -6.47 14.44 20.75
N MET A 197 -5.19 14.10 20.72
CA MET A 197 -4.44 13.92 19.49
C MET A 197 -4.21 12.44 19.19
N PHE A 198 -4.16 12.14 17.89
CA PHE A 198 -3.73 10.85 17.38
C PHE A 198 -2.48 11.04 16.54
N ARG A 199 -1.58 10.06 16.61
CA ARG A 199 -0.33 10.08 15.83
C ARG A 199 -0.11 8.72 15.19
N LEU A 200 -0.06 8.69 13.87
CA LEU A 200 0.38 7.53 13.10
C LEU A 200 1.88 7.63 12.85
N GLN A 201 2.63 6.61 13.23
CA GLN A 201 4.08 6.51 13.00
C GLN A 201 4.44 5.22 12.28
#